data_AF-A0A2T4LK63-F1
#
_entry.id   AF-A0A2T4LK63-F1
#
_cell.length_a   1.000
_cell.length_b   1.000
_cell.length_c   1.000
_cell.angle_alpha   90.00
_cell.angle_beta   90.00
_cell.angle_gamma   90.00
#
_symmetry.space_group_name_H-M   'P 1'
#
loop_
_entity.id
_entity.type
_entity.pdbx_description
1 polymer ?
#
loop_
_entity_poly.entity_id
_entity_poly.type
_entity_poly.pdbx_seq_one_letter_code
_entity_poly.pdbx_strand_id
1 'polypeptide(L)'
;PIVSILLALIFLKERFNKFEWLAIILAFIGVLYMTIKIGEFPFVSLLLAFSFGIYSLIKKLVPIDAISSITIECIVTAPAGFIYLWYIWQQQQMSFGINSSSLWLIFSGAVTAVPLILFSAGARRIPLSLTGFIQYVGPTLMFILGIF
;
A
#
# COMPACT_ATOMS: atom_id res chain seq x y z
N PRO A 1 7.54 2.74 -0.73
CA PRO A 1 8.41 3.27 -1.81
C PRO A 1 9.85 2.74 -1.82
N ILE A 2 10.68 3.04 -0.81
CA ILE A 2 12.11 2.64 -0.76
C ILE A 2 12.26 1.12 -0.91
N VAL A 3 11.48 0.35 -0.16
CA VAL A 3 11.52 -1.12 -0.23
C VAL A 3 11.16 -1.64 -1.61
N SER A 4 10.14 -1.07 -2.28
CA SER A 4 9.76 -1.45 -3.65
C SER A 4 10.87 -1.18 -4.66
N ILE A 5 11.59 -0.06 -4.54
CA ILE A 5 12.74 0.29 -5.39
C ILE A 5 13.90 -0.69 -5.15
N LEU A 6 14.16 -1.03 -3.89
CA LEU A 6 15.19 -1.98 -3.50
C LEU A 6 14.88 -3.39 -4.04
N LEU A 7 13.62 -3.84 -3.94
CA LEU A 7 13.17 -5.09 -4.54
C LEU A 7 13.28 -5.07 -6.07
N ALA A 8 13.01 -3.93 -6.71
CA ALA A 8 13.21 -3.79 -8.16
C ALA A 8 14.69 -3.90 -8.57
N LEU A 9 15.61 -3.35 -7.77
CA LEU A 9 17.05 -3.52 -7.98
C LEU A 9 17.46 -4.99 -7.89
N ILE A 10 17.03 -5.69 -6.84
CA ILE A 10 17.49 -7.04 -6.54
C ILE A 10 16.87 -8.09 -7.48
N PHE A 11 15.54 -8.05 -7.62
CA PHE A 11 14.80 -9.11 -8.33
C PHE A 11 14.61 -8.81 -9.82
N LEU A 12 14.32 -7.55 -10.16
CA LEU A 12 14.08 -7.14 -11.55
C LEU A 12 15.36 -6.61 -12.24
N LYS A 13 16.44 -6.41 -11.48
CA LYS A 13 17.73 -5.86 -11.96
C LYS A 13 17.57 -4.55 -12.72
N GLU A 14 16.58 -3.74 -12.31
CA GLU A 14 16.35 -2.41 -12.87
C GLU A 14 17.58 -1.51 -12.59
N ARG A 15 18.04 -0.76 -13.59
CA ARG A 15 19.20 0.14 -13.47
C ARG A 15 18.72 1.56 -13.18
N PHE A 16 19.41 2.24 -12.26
CA PHE A 16 19.08 3.59 -11.85
C PHE A 16 20.07 4.62 -12.35
N ASN A 17 19.57 5.78 -12.75
CA ASN A 17 20.39 6.95 -13.06
C ASN A 17 20.84 7.66 -11.77
N LYS A 18 21.87 8.52 -11.88
CA LYS A 18 22.46 9.26 -10.74
C LYS A 18 21.42 10.09 -9.96
N PHE A 19 20.45 10.69 -10.66
CA PHE A 19 19.38 11.47 -10.03
C PHE A 19 18.39 10.61 -9.22
N GLU A 20 18.09 9.39 -9.69
CA GLU A 20 17.22 8.45 -8.97
C GLU A 20 17.90 7.98 -7.69
N TRP A 21 19.21 7.71 -7.74
CA TRP A 21 20.01 7.42 -6.55
C TRP A 21 19.99 8.55 -5.53
N LEU A 22 20.13 9.79 -6.00
CA LEU A 22 20.07 10.97 -5.14
C LEU A 22 18.70 11.11 -4.46
N ALA A 23 17.61 10.84 -5.20
CA ALA A 23 16.26 10.83 -4.66
C ALA A 23 16.05 9.71 -3.61
N ILE A 24 16.58 8.51 -3.85
CA ILE A 24 16.52 7.40 -2.90
C ILE A 24 17.24 7.75 -1.59
N ILE A 25 18.44 8.34 -1.68
CA ILE A 25 19.21 8.77 -0.51
C ILE A 25 18.46 9.85 0.27
N LEU A 26 17.90 10.86 -0.40
CA LEU A 26 17.11 11.90 0.24
C LEU A 26 15.89 11.33 0.98
N ALA A 27 15.16 10.42 0.33
CA ALA A 27 14.01 9.77 0.95
C ALA A 27 14.41 8.94 2.17
N PHE A 28 15.55 8.22 2.09
CA PHE A 28 16.08 7.45 3.21
C PHE A 28 16.46 8.34 4.40
N ILE A 29 17.10 9.48 4.16
CA ILE A 29 17.40 10.48 5.19
C ILE A 29 16.11 11.00 5.83
N GLY A 30 15.06 11.28 5.05
CA GLY A 30 13.77 11.72 5.58
C GLY A 30 13.13 10.70 6.52
N VAL A 31 13.18 9.40 6.17
CA VAL A 31 12.69 8.31 7.03
C VAL A 31 13.51 8.20 8.31
N LEU A 32 14.84 8.31 8.21
CA LEU A 32 15.73 8.30 9.38
C LEU A 32 15.44 9.48 10.32
N TYR A 33 15.29 10.68 9.78
CA TYR A 33 14.96 11.87 10.55
C TYR A 33 13.65 11.70 11.33
N MET A 34 12.59 11.23 10.65
CA MET A 34 11.31 10.95 11.32
C MET A 34 11.45 9.87 12.40
N THR A 35 12.23 8.83 12.15
CA THR A 35 12.48 7.76 13.12
C THR A 35 13.17 8.29 14.38
N ILE A 36 14.21 9.11 14.22
CA ILE A 36 14.93 9.72 15.35
C ILE A 36 14.01 10.67 16.12
N LYS A 37 13.20 11.47 15.42
CA LYS A 37 12.27 12.42 16.05
C LYS A 37 11.18 11.73 16.88
N ILE A 38 10.66 10.60 16.37
CA ILE A 38 9.65 9.81 17.08
C ILE A 38 10.27 9.09 18.29
N GLY A 39 11.57 8.78 18.25
CA GLY A 39 12.29 8.14 19.34
C GLY A 39 12.00 6.64 19.51
N GLU A 40 11.05 6.11 18.74
CA GLU A 40 10.70 4.70 18.69
C GLU A 40 11.09 4.09 17.34
N PHE A 41 11.61 2.87 17.37
CA PHE A 41 11.95 2.15 16.16
C PHE A 41 10.67 1.69 15.42
N PRO A 42 10.45 2.08 14.15
CA PRO A 42 9.17 1.89 13.47
C PRO A 42 9.03 0.48 12.87
N PHE A 43 9.01 -0.55 13.73
CA PHE A 43 8.95 -1.94 13.28
C PHE A 43 7.68 -2.24 12.47
N VAL A 44 6.52 -1.72 12.89
CA VAL A 44 5.25 -1.93 12.19
C VAL A 44 5.29 -1.30 10.79
N SER A 45 5.83 -0.09 10.68
CA SER A 45 5.98 0.60 9.40
C SER A 45 6.92 -0.14 8.45
N LEU A 46 8.01 -0.71 8.97
CA LEU A 46 8.91 -1.57 8.19
C LEU A 46 8.20 -2.82 7.71
N LEU A 47 7.46 -3.52 8.58
CA LEU A 47 6.71 -4.73 8.22
C LEU A 47 5.68 -4.43 7.13
N LEU A 48 4.96 -3.31 7.24
CA LEU A 48 4.04 -2.82 6.20
C LEU A 48 4.77 -2.49 4.90
N ALA A 49 5.93 -1.83 4.97
CA ALA A 49 6.72 -1.48 3.80
C ALA A 49 7.22 -2.73 3.05
N PHE A 50 7.65 -3.77 3.78
CA PHE A 50 8.02 -5.05 3.20
C PHE A 50 6.83 -5.81 2.63
N SER A 51 5.72 -5.90 3.37
CA SER A 51 4.49 -6.54 2.91
C SER A 51 4.00 -5.91 1.60
N PHE A 52 3.88 -4.59 1.57
CA PHE A 52 3.42 -3.86 0.39
C PHE A 52 4.44 -3.90 -0.76
N GLY A 53 5.74 -3.86 -0.44
CA GLY A 53 6.81 -3.99 -1.43
C GLY A 53 6.77 -5.35 -2.15
N ILE A 54 6.64 -6.43 -1.38
CA ILE A 54 6.51 -7.79 -1.90
C ILE A 54 5.21 -7.95 -2.70
N TYR A 55 4.09 -7.44 -2.19
CA TYR A 55 2.82 -7.42 -2.92
C TYR A 55 2.96 -6.74 -4.29
N SER A 56 3.61 -5.57 -4.33
CA SER A 56 3.87 -4.82 -5.57
C SER A 56 4.73 -5.63 -6.55
N LEU A 57 5.75 -6.33 -6.05
CA LEU A 57 6.62 -7.21 -6.85
C LEU A 57 5.84 -8.40 -7.41
N ILE A 58 4.98 -9.04 -6.61
CA ILE A 58 4.14 -10.16 -7.06
C ILE A 58 3.19 -9.69 -8.17
N LYS A 59 2.52 -8.55 -8.01
CA LYS A 59 1.63 -7.98 -9.04
C LYS A 59 2.33 -7.73 -10.37
N LYS A 60 3.59 -7.30 -10.30
CA LYS A 60 4.47 -7.09 -11.47
C LYS A 60 4.84 -8.42 -12.15
N LEU A 61 5.18 -9.45 -11.38
CA LEU A 61 5.67 -10.73 -11.90
C LEU A 61 4.55 -11.65 -12.40
N VAL A 62 3.36 -11.59 -11.81
CA VAL A 62 2.26 -12.51 -12.08
C VAL A 62 1.33 -11.96 -13.18
N PRO A 63 1.16 -12.65 -14.32
CA PRO A 63 0.40 -12.17 -15.48
C PRO A 63 -1.11 -12.51 -15.39
N ILE A 64 -1.82 -12.03 -14.37
CA ILE A 64 -3.26 -12.31 -14.15
C ILE A 64 -4.07 -11.03 -14.16
N ASP A 65 -4.95 -10.73 -15.10
CA ASP A 65 -5.70 -9.46 -15.19
C ASP A 65 -6.07 -8.77 -13.86
N ALA A 66 -5.91 -7.44 -13.81
CA ALA A 66 -5.96 -6.67 -12.57
C ALA A 66 -7.24 -6.92 -11.75
N ILE A 67 -8.39 -6.99 -12.42
CA ILE A 67 -9.69 -7.28 -11.81
C ILE A 67 -9.68 -8.71 -11.23
N SER A 68 -9.34 -9.71 -12.05
CA SER A 68 -9.28 -11.11 -11.63
C SER A 68 -8.36 -11.32 -10.42
N SER A 69 -7.21 -10.65 -10.41
CA SER A 69 -6.25 -10.74 -9.31
C SER A 69 -6.80 -10.14 -8.00
N ILE A 70 -7.45 -8.98 -8.05
CA ILE A 70 -8.09 -8.37 -6.87
C ILE A 70 -9.27 -9.21 -6.40
N THR A 71 -10.09 -9.75 -7.31
CA THR A 71 -11.21 -10.63 -6.96
C THR A 71 -10.73 -11.87 -6.20
N ILE A 72 -9.64 -12.51 -6.66
CA ILE A 72 -9.05 -13.67 -5.98
C ILE A 72 -8.57 -13.26 -4.58
N GLU A 73 -7.87 -12.14 -4.44
CA GLU A 73 -7.39 -11.64 -3.15
C GLU A 73 -8.54 -11.36 -2.18
N CYS A 74 -9.64 -10.80 -2.66
CA CYS A 74 -10.85 -10.57 -1.86
C CYS A 74 -11.50 -11.90 -1.45
N ILE A 75 -11.65 -12.87 -2.35
CA ILE A 75 -12.22 -14.18 -2.04
C ILE A 75 -11.39 -14.91 -0.99
N VAL A 76 -10.06 -14.88 -1.12
CA VAL A 76 -9.15 -15.54 -0.18
C VAL A 76 -9.19 -14.86 1.20
N THR A 77 -9.40 -13.55 1.25
CA THR A 77 -9.45 -12.78 2.51
C THR A 77 -10.85 -12.77 3.15
N ALA A 78 -11.91 -13.00 2.38
CA ALA A 78 -13.30 -12.96 2.87
C ALA A 78 -13.58 -13.90 4.05
N PRO A 79 -13.10 -15.17 4.09
CA PRO A 79 -13.27 -16.04 5.24
C PRO A 79 -12.72 -15.44 6.54
N ALA A 80 -11.54 -14.81 6.50
CA ALA A 80 -10.97 -14.14 7.67
C ALA A 80 -11.85 -12.97 8.12
N GLY A 81 -12.42 -12.22 7.17
CA GLY A 81 -13.41 -11.18 7.45
C GLY A 81 -14.66 -11.73 8.14
N PHE A 82 -15.22 -12.85 7.66
CA PHE A 82 -16.38 -13.49 8.29
C PHE A 82 -16.08 -14.02 9.69
N ILE A 83 -14.90 -14.61 9.92
CA ILE A 83 -14.46 -15.05 11.26
C ILE A 83 -14.38 -13.86 12.21
N TYR A 84 -13.84 -12.74 11.76
CA TYR A 84 -13.74 -11.53 12.58
C TYR A 84 -15.12 -10.92 12.88
N LEU A 85 -16.03 -10.90 11.91
CA LEU A 85 -17.42 -10.47 12.13
C LEU A 85 -18.12 -11.36 13.17
N TRP A 86 -17.92 -12.68 13.09
CA TRP A 86 -18.44 -13.62 14.08
C TRP A 86 -17.90 -13.35 15.48
N TYR A 87 -16.60 -13.07 15.59
CA TYR A 87 -15.96 -12.73 16.87
C TYR A 87 -16.54 -11.44 17.49
N ILE A 88 -16.69 -10.37 16.70
CA ILE A 88 -17.30 -9.11 17.16
C ILE A 88 -18.76 -9.33 17.58
N TRP A 89 -19.49 -10.15 16.83
CA TRP A 89 -20.87 -10.48 17.15
C TRP A 89 -20.99 -11.15 18.52
N GLN A 90 -20.09 -12.08 18.86
CA GLN A 90 -20.06 -12.69 20.21
C GLN A 90 -19.75 -11.69 21.33
N GLN A 91 -18.95 -10.65 21.05
CA GLN A 91 -18.65 -9.61 22.02
C GLN A 91 -19.74 -8.54 22.17
N GLN A 92 -20.85 -8.65 21.41
CA GLN A 92 -21.90 -7.64 21.35
C GLN A 92 -21.41 -6.23 20.98
N GLN A 93 -20.29 -6.13 20.26
CA GLN A 93 -19.68 -4.86 19.83
C GLN A 93 -20.07 -4.46 18.41
N MET A 94 -21.10 -5.09 17.83
CA MET A 94 -21.54 -4.81 16.47
C MET A 94 -22.28 -3.47 16.41
N SER A 95 -21.70 -2.50 15.70
CA SER A 95 -22.23 -1.12 15.58
C SER A 95 -22.88 -0.82 14.22
N PHE A 96 -23.21 -1.84 13.43
CA PHE A 96 -23.78 -1.69 12.10
C PHE A 96 -25.30 -1.47 12.15
N GLY A 97 -25.81 -0.44 11.47
CA GLY A 97 -27.23 -0.06 11.52
C GLY A 97 -27.59 1.07 10.55
N ILE A 98 -28.74 1.73 10.75
CA ILE A 98 -29.17 2.88 9.93
C ILE A 98 -28.52 4.15 10.50
N ASN A 99 -27.25 4.35 10.18
CA ASN A 99 -26.50 5.56 10.53
C ASN A 99 -25.62 5.98 9.36
N SER A 100 -25.17 7.24 9.38
CA SER A 100 -24.29 7.77 8.34
C SER A 100 -23.03 6.91 8.21
N SER A 101 -22.39 6.52 9.32
CA SER A 101 -21.15 5.72 9.33
C SER A 101 -21.30 4.37 8.61
N SER A 102 -22.42 3.66 8.76
CA SER A 102 -22.67 2.41 8.03
C SER A 102 -22.85 2.67 6.54
N LEU A 103 -23.43 3.81 6.14
CA LEU A 103 -23.52 4.22 4.75
C LEU A 103 -22.12 4.43 4.14
N TRP A 104 -21.23 5.16 4.83
CA TRP A 104 -19.83 5.34 4.41
C TRP A 104 -19.07 4.00 4.33
N LEU A 105 -19.35 3.08 5.26
CA LEU A 105 -18.72 1.77 5.30
C LEU A 105 -19.06 0.93 4.06
N ILE A 106 -20.31 0.99 3.55
CA ILE A 106 -20.70 0.31 2.31
C ILE A 106 -19.86 0.82 1.12
N PHE A 107 -19.60 2.13 1.04
CA PHE A 107 -18.78 2.71 -0.03
C PHE A 107 -17.27 2.49 0.14
N SER A 108 -16.80 2.22 1.35
CA SER A 108 -15.36 2.03 1.63
C SER A 108 -14.72 0.93 0.80
N GLY A 109 -15.47 -0.13 0.49
CA GLY A 109 -15.01 -1.21 -0.38
C GLY A 109 -14.72 -0.73 -1.79
N ALA A 110 -15.61 0.06 -2.39
CA ALA A 110 -15.41 0.63 -3.72
C ALA A 110 -14.25 1.63 -3.73
N VAL A 111 -14.18 2.49 -2.72
CA VAL A 111 -13.09 3.48 -2.55
C VAL A 111 -11.73 2.81 -2.40
N THR A 112 -11.66 1.59 -1.88
CA THR A 112 -10.41 0.82 -1.73
C THR A 112 -10.10 -0.02 -2.98
N ALA A 113 -11.10 -0.69 -3.54
CA ALA A 113 -10.93 -1.57 -4.69
C ALA A 113 -10.50 -0.81 -5.95
N VAL A 114 -11.09 0.36 -6.20
CA VAL A 114 -10.80 1.15 -7.41
C VAL A 114 -9.31 1.54 -7.49
N PRO A 115 -8.68 2.17 -6.47
CA PRO A 115 -7.25 2.44 -6.48
C PRO A 115 -6.39 1.19 -6.58
N LEU A 116 -6.75 0.08 -5.92
CA LEU A 116 -5.98 -1.16 -5.98
C LEU A 116 -6.03 -1.82 -7.37
N ILE A 117 -7.17 -1.77 -8.05
CA ILE A 117 -7.30 -2.26 -9.44
C ILE A 117 -6.46 -1.40 -10.37
N LEU A 118 -6.55 -0.06 -10.25
CA LEU A 118 -5.74 0.87 -11.04
C LEU A 118 -4.24 0.68 -10.78
N PHE A 119 -3.86 0.51 -9.51
CA PHE A 119 -2.49 0.21 -9.11
C PHE A 119 -2.01 -1.11 -9.70
N SER A 120 -2.79 -2.19 -9.59
CA SER A 120 -2.47 -3.51 -10.14
C SER A 120 -2.30 -3.46 -11.67
N ALA A 121 -3.18 -2.74 -12.36
CA ALA A 121 -3.08 -2.52 -13.80
C ALA A 121 -1.83 -1.70 -14.18
N GLY A 122 -1.52 -0.66 -13.42
CA GLY A 122 -0.35 0.20 -13.63
C GLY A 122 0.96 -0.51 -13.34
N ALA A 123 1.05 -1.22 -12.20
CA ALA A 123 2.26 -1.89 -11.72
C ALA A 123 2.84 -2.88 -12.73
N ARG A 124 2.02 -3.45 -13.61
CA ARG A 124 2.46 -4.32 -14.71
C ARG A 124 3.03 -3.59 -15.91
N ARG A 125 2.54 -2.38 -16.17
CA ARG A 125 2.84 -1.61 -17.40
C ARG A 125 4.09 -0.75 -17.25
N ILE A 126 4.49 -0.41 -16.03
CA ILE A 126 5.63 0.47 -15.76
C ILE A 126 6.71 -0.21 -14.90
N PRO A 127 7.98 0.24 -14.94
CA PRO A 127 9.06 -0.19 -14.04
C PRO A 127 8.61 -0.17 -12.57
N LEU A 128 8.98 -1.18 -11.78
CA LEU A 128 8.54 -1.26 -10.37
C LEU A 128 9.10 -0.07 -9.57
N SER A 129 10.29 0.38 -9.95
CA SER A 129 10.92 1.55 -9.36
C SER A 129 10.16 2.84 -9.65
N LEU A 130 9.64 3.01 -10.87
CA LEU A 130 8.82 4.16 -11.24
C LEU A 130 7.53 4.19 -10.42
N THR A 131 6.90 3.03 -10.22
CA THR A 131 5.75 2.89 -9.32
C THR A 131 6.10 3.36 -7.91
N GLY A 132 7.28 2.96 -7.41
CA GLY A 132 7.80 3.41 -6.11
C GLY A 132 8.01 4.92 -6.05
N PHE A 133 8.54 5.54 -7.10
CA PHE A 133 8.73 7.00 -7.16
C PHE A 133 7.40 7.76 -7.20
N ILE A 134 6.43 7.31 -8.00
CA ILE A 134 5.10 7.94 -8.09
C ILE A 134 4.39 7.91 -6.75
N GLN A 135 4.61 6.88 -5.92
CA GLN A 135 4.02 6.83 -4.58
C GLN A 135 4.49 7.95 -3.65
N TYR A 136 5.62 8.63 -3.90
CA TYR A 136 6.01 9.81 -3.12
C TYR A 136 5.11 11.03 -3.35
N VAL A 137 4.36 11.05 -4.46
CA VAL A 137 3.36 12.11 -4.69
C VAL A 137 2.30 12.12 -3.59
N GLY A 138 1.92 10.94 -3.05
CA GLY A 138 0.95 10.84 -1.95
C GLY A 138 1.35 11.63 -0.71
N PRO A 139 2.50 11.34 -0.09
CA PRO A 139 3.03 12.13 1.02
C PRO A 139 3.20 13.62 0.71
N THR A 140 3.60 13.99 -0.51
CA THR A 140 3.71 15.40 -0.90
C THR A 140 2.34 16.09 -0.93
N LEU A 141 1.31 15.44 -1.49
CA LEU A 141 -0.06 15.96 -1.47
C LEU A 141 -0.60 16.05 -0.04
N MET A 142 -0.36 15.03 0.79
CA MET A 142 -0.74 15.04 2.21
C MET A 142 -0.08 16.19 2.97
N PHE A 143 1.20 16.48 2.68
CA PHE A 143 1.90 17.61 3.28
C PHE A 143 1.30 18.95 2.86
N ILE A 144 0.99 19.13 1.58
CA ILE A 144 0.34 20.36 1.07
C ILE A 144 -1.02 20.55 1.72
N LEU A 145 -1.88 19.52 1.71
CA LEU A 145 -3.20 19.54 2.33
C LEU A 145 -3.15 19.68 3.86
N GLY A 146 -2.04 19.28 4.50
CA GLY A 146 -1.88 19.42 5.94
C GLY A 146 -1.45 20.83 6.37
N ILE A 147 -0.91 21.62 5.44
CA ILE A 147 -0.46 22.99 5.68
C ILE A 147 -1.55 24.01 5.34
N PHE A 148 -2.28 23.78 4.24
CA PHE A 148 -3.32 24.67 3.73
C PHE A 148 -4.71 24.14 4.07
#